data_AF-A0A9P1F248-F1
#
_entry.id   AF-A0A9P1F248-F1
#
_cell.length_a   1.000
_cell.length_b   1.000
_cell.length_c   1.000
_cell.angle_alpha   90.00
_cell.angle_beta   90.00
_cell.angle_gamma   90.00
#
_symmetry.space_group_name_H-M   'P 1'
#
loop_
_entity.id
_entity.type
_entity.pdbx_description
1 polymer ?
#
loop_
_entity_poly.entity_id
_entity_poly.type
_entity_poly.pdbx_seq_one_letter_code
_entity_poly.pdbx_strand_id
1 'polypeptide(L)'
;MISLFLALLFPLCFSVDPAKLVWQPNLVTKESILADYLKLDTQPAINTTKTLAYVTTWNARGFMLARKTARRLSFLSPAWFQVAPVYEAGILVNMEILRKIS
;
A
#
# COMPACT_ATOMS: atom_id res chain seq x y z
N MET A 1 14.48 -48.06 -1.70
CA MET A 1 15.59 -47.25 -2.26
C MET A 1 15.04 -46.07 -3.05
N ILE A 2 14.42 -45.07 -2.39
CA ILE A 2 13.89 -43.84 -3.04
C ILE A 2 14.23 -42.64 -2.15
N SER A 3 15.49 -42.50 -1.76
CA SER A 3 15.93 -41.45 -0.83
C SER A 3 17.01 -40.53 -1.41
N LEU A 4 17.39 -40.67 -2.68
CA LEU A 4 18.54 -39.94 -3.24
C LEU A 4 18.23 -39.05 -4.44
N PHE A 5 16.97 -39.00 -4.91
CA PHE A 5 16.62 -38.28 -6.14
C PHE A 5 15.94 -36.91 -5.93
N LEU A 6 15.47 -36.60 -4.71
CA LEU A 6 14.75 -35.35 -4.44
C LEU A 6 15.67 -34.15 -4.15
N ALA A 7 16.97 -34.37 -3.96
CA ALA A 7 17.92 -33.31 -3.61
C ALA A 7 18.51 -32.58 -4.83
N LEU A 8 18.21 -33.01 -6.06
CA LEU A 8 18.83 -32.46 -7.29
C LEU A 8 17.94 -31.47 -8.06
N LEU A 9 16.74 -31.17 -7.56
CA LEU A 9 15.79 -30.27 -8.24
C LEU A 9 15.86 -28.79 -7.79
N PHE A 10 16.83 -28.40 -6.97
CA PHE A 10 17.04 -27.00 -6.60
C PHE A 10 18.46 -26.51 -6.91
N PRO A 11 18.78 -26.19 -8.17
CA PRO A 11 19.59 -25.03 -8.49
C PRO A 11 18.60 -23.92 -8.89
N LEU A 12 18.41 -22.86 -8.12
CA LEU A 12 19.31 -21.71 -8.14
C LEU A 12 18.88 -20.85 -6.95
N CYS A 13 19.62 -20.93 -5.84
CA CYS A 13 19.57 -19.85 -4.87
C CYS A 13 20.25 -18.66 -5.56
N PHE A 14 19.46 -17.72 -6.09
CA PHE A 14 19.99 -16.47 -6.64
C PHE A 14 20.67 -15.72 -5.49
N SER A 15 22.00 -15.81 -5.41
CA SER A 15 22.79 -14.93 -4.57
C SER A 15 22.83 -13.57 -5.26
N VAL A 16 21.89 -12.69 -4.89
CA VAL A 16 21.94 -11.29 -5.30
C VAL A 16 23.07 -10.64 -4.50
N ASP A 17 24.14 -10.27 -5.20
CA ASP A 17 25.26 -9.54 -4.60
C ASP A 17 24.74 -8.19 -4.06
N PRO A 18 24.73 -7.97 -2.73
CA PRO A 18 24.21 -6.74 -2.16
C PRO A 18 25.02 -5.51 -2.59
N ALA A 19 26.28 -5.71 -3.02
CA ALA A 19 27.12 -4.64 -3.56
C ALA A 19 26.62 -4.10 -4.92
N LYS A 20 25.79 -4.87 -5.65
CA LYS A 20 25.22 -4.48 -6.95
C LYS A 20 23.85 -3.81 -6.85
N LEU A 21 23.30 -3.65 -5.65
CA LEU A 21 22.07 -2.90 -5.45
C LEU A 21 22.35 -1.41 -5.63
N VAL A 22 21.59 -0.75 -6.51
CA VAL A 22 21.65 0.70 -6.76
C VAL A 22 21.40 1.50 -5.48
N TRP A 23 20.64 0.92 -4.55
CA TRP A 23 20.37 1.50 -3.25
C TRP A 23 20.89 0.59 -2.15
N GLN A 24 21.87 1.08 -1.39
CA GLN A 24 22.34 0.45 -0.16
C GLN A 24 21.89 1.32 1.02
N PRO A 25 21.07 0.80 1.96
CA PRO A 25 20.75 1.55 3.15
C PRO A 25 22.00 1.72 3.99
N ASN A 26 22.23 2.94 4.48
CA ASN A 26 23.11 3.14 5.64
C ASN A 26 22.57 2.31 6.81
N LEU A 27 23.45 1.97 7.76
CA LEU A 27 23.06 1.26 8.98
C LEU A 27 21.83 1.95 9.60
N VAL A 28 20.71 1.23 9.66
CA VAL A 28 19.45 1.76 10.19
C VAL A 28 19.53 1.71 11.70
N THR A 29 19.70 2.87 12.34
CA THR A 29 19.69 3.01 13.80
C THR A 29 18.46 3.81 14.23
N LYS A 30 18.15 3.76 15.53
CA LYS A 30 17.05 4.55 16.10
C LYS A 30 17.27 6.04 15.85
N GLU A 31 18.51 6.49 16.01
CA GLU A 31 18.92 7.88 15.86
C GLU A 31 18.74 8.34 14.41
N SER A 32 19.11 7.50 13.43
CA SER A 32 18.93 7.85 12.01
C SER A 32 17.46 7.92 11.62
N ILE A 33 16.61 7.01 12.12
CA ILE A 33 15.15 7.10 11.91
C ILE A 33 14.59 8.39 12.49
N LEU A 34 14.95 8.74 13.74
CA LEU A 34 14.45 9.96 14.38
C LEU A 34 14.98 11.24 13.73
N ALA A 35 16.17 11.20 13.14
CA ALA A 35 16.71 12.33 12.37
C ALA A 35 15.96 12.52 11.03
N ASP A 36 15.51 11.44 10.41
CA ASP A 36 15.04 11.46 9.02
C ASP A 36 13.53 11.21 8.83
N TYR A 37 12.77 10.83 9.85
CA TYR A 37 11.35 10.42 9.70
C TYR A 37 10.42 11.49 9.10
N LEU A 38 10.81 12.77 9.13
CA LEU A 38 10.06 13.88 8.53
C LEU A 38 10.52 14.22 7.10
N LYS A 39 11.65 13.67 6.65
CA LYS A 39 12.18 13.89 5.31
C LYS A 39 11.37 13.04 4.33
N LEU A 40 10.43 13.69 3.67
CA LEU A 40 9.57 13.10 2.65
C LEU A 40 10.10 13.43 1.28
N ASP A 41 10.31 12.41 0.45
CA ASP A 41 10.59 12.58 -0.96
C ASP A 41 9.29 12.94 -1.72
N THR A 42 9.30 14.11 -2.35
CA THR A 42 8.18 14.63 -3.15
C THR A 42 8.43 14.58 -4.65
N GLN A 43 9.59 14.07 -5.07
CA GLN A 43 9.90 13.90 -6.48
C GLN A 43 8.99 12.83 -7.09
N PRO A 44 8.72 12.88 -8.41
CA PRO A 44 7.97 11.83 -9.09
C PRO A 44 8.55 10.44 -8.79
N ALA A 45 7.69 9.43 -8.72
CA ALA A 45 8.16 8.07 -8.53
C ALA A 45 9.07 7.67 -9.70
N ILE A 46 10.23 7.08 -9.38
CA ILE A 46 11.20 6.61 -10.37
C ILE A 46 10.60 5.49 -11.23
N ASN A 47 9.60 4.78 -10.68
CA ASN A 47 8.93 3.67 -11.33
C ASN A 47 7.55 4.08 -11.84
N THR A 48 7.16 3.55 -13.00
CA THR A 48 5.85 3.76 -13.64
C THR A 48 4.70 2.98 -12.98
N THR A 49 4.98 2.29 -11.88
CA THR A 49 3.99 1.50 -11.14
C THR A 49 2.88 2.40 -10.60
N LYS A 50 1.63 2.10 -10.96
CA LYS A 50 0.47 2.82 -10.44
C LYS A 50 0.39 2.66 -8.93
N THR A 51 0.30 3.77 -8.20
CA THR A 51 0.28 3.78 -6.73
C THR A 51 -1.04 4.35 -6.23
N LEU A 52 -1.66 3.66 -5.27
CA LEU A 52 -2.91 4.07 -4.61
C LEU A 52 -2.63 4.37 -3.14
N ALA A 53 -3.13 5.51 -2.65
CA ALA A 53 -3.11 5.82 -1.22
C ALA A 53 -4.52 5.77 -0.61
N TYR A 54 -4.64 5.18 0.57
CA TYR A 54 -5.85 5.27 1.39
C TYR A 54 -5.75 6.47 2.33
N VAL A 55 -6.83 7.24 2.45
CA VAL A 55 -6.95 8.32 3.42
C VAL A 55 -8.21 8.15 4.25
N THR A 56 -8.13 8.46 5.54
CA THR A 56 -9.22 8.23 6.50
C THR A 56 -9.56 9.52 7.22
N THR A 57 -10.84 9.73 7.54
CA THR A 57 -11.31 10.96 8.22
C THR A 57 -10.75 11.13 9.61
N TRP A 58 -10.55 10.03 10.34
CA TRP A 58 -10.00 10.03 11.69
C TRP A 58 -8.48 10.27 11.73
N ASN A 59 -7.80 10.32 10.58
CA ASN A 59 -6.38 10.67 10.50
C ASN A 59 -6.15 11.81 9.50
N ALA A 60 -6.34 13.05 9.98
CA ALA A 60 -6.13 14.26 9.17
C ALA A 60 -4.72 14.35 8.54
N ARG A 61 -3.70 13.76 9.17
CA ARG A 61 -2.33 13.71 8.63
C ARG A 61 -2.27 12.95 7.30
N GLY A 62 -3.15 11.96 7.09
CA GLY A 62 -3.24 11.21 5.84
C GLY A 62 -3.53 12.12 4.64
N PHE A 63 -4.48 13.04 4.77
CA PHE A 63 -4.80 14.02 3.73
C PHE A 63 -3.63 14.97 3.45
N MET A 64 -2.97 15.45 4.50
CA MET A 64 -1.81 16.34 4.36
C MET A 64 -0.63 15.66 3.65
N LEU A 65 -0.36 14.39 3.98
CA LEU A 65 0.67 13.59 3.33
C LEU A 65 0.33 13.32 1.88
N ALA A 66 -0.91 12.88 1.59
CA ALA A 66 -1.36 12.63 0.23
C ALA A 66 -1.24 13.87 -0.66
N ARG A 67 -1.55 15.06 -0.13
CA ARG A 67 -1.33 16.33 -0.83
C ARG A 67 0.16 16.59 -1.09
N LYS A 68 1.01 16.40 -0.07
CA LYS A 68 2.47 16.64 -0.18
C LYS A 68 3.15 15.68 -1.17
N THR A 69 2.67 14.45 -1.28
CA THR A 69 3.25 13.41 -2.14
C THR A 69 2.41 13.13 -3.40
N ALA A 70 1.50 14.03 -3.78
CA ALA A 70 0.56 13.83 -4.89
C ALA A 70 1.24 13.46 -6.21
N ARG A 71 2.45 13.98 -6.48
CA ARG A 71 3.23 13.67 -7.70
C ARG A 71 3.71 12.21 -7.78
N ARG A 72 3.60 11.45 -6.70
CA ARG A 72 3.97 10.02 -6.61
C ARG A 72 2.77 9.10 -6.63
N LEU A 73 1.57 9.64 -6.46
CA LEU A 73 0.34 8.87 -6.36
C LEU A 73 -0.38 8.91 -7.71
N SER A 74 -0.88 7.76 -8.14
CA SER A 74 -1.77 7.67 -9.29
C SER A 74 -3.23 7.85 -8.88
N PHE A 75 -3.57 7.36 -7.68
CA PHE A 75 -4.93 7.36 -7.17
C PHE A 75 -4.98 7.66 -5.67
N LEU A 76 -6.12 8.15 -5.23
CA LEU A 76 -6.48 8.39 -3.84
C LEU A 76 -7.82 7.72 -3.55
N SER A 77 -7.88 6.89 -2.51
CA SER A 77 -9.12 6.27 -2.03
C SER A 77 -9.47 6.79 -0.64
N PRO A 78 -10.43 7.71 -0.53
CA PRO A 78 -10.96 8.12 0.75
C PRO A 78 -11.88 7.04 1.33
N ALA A 79 -11.53 6.54 2.52
CA ALA A 79 -12.30 5.54 3.26
C ALA A 79 -13.49 6.19 3.99
N TRP A 80 -14.47 6.67 3.23
CA TRP A 80 -15.66 7.36 3.74
C TRP A 80 -16.93 6.52 3.65
N PHE A 81 -17.09 5.84 2.53
CA PHE A 81 -18.33 5.16 2.23
C PHE A 81 -18.40 3.83 2.96
N GLN A 82 -19.52 3.62 3.65
CA GLN A 82 -19.91 2.34 4.21
C GLN A 82 -21.20 1.93 3.54
N VAL A 83 -21.28 0.66 3.16
CA VAL A 83 -22.53 0.06 2.69
C VAL A 83 -23.10 -0.71 3.86
N ALA A 84 -24.25 -0.27 4.35
CA ALA A 84 -24.99 -0.95 5.40
C ALA A 84 -26.35 -1.40 4.85
N PRO A 85 -26.85 -2.59 5.23
CA PRO A 85 -28.23 -2.98 4.95
C PRO A 85 -29.19 -1.99 5.61
N VAL A 86 -30.22 -1.59 4.87
CA VAL A 86 -31.31 -0.78 5.40
C VAL A 86 -32.39 -1.72 5.92
N TYR A 87 -32.78 -1.53 7.19
CA TYR A 87 -33.87 -2.26 7.81
C TYR A 87 -35.03 -1.31 8.10
N GLU A 88 -36.23 -1.71 7.73
CA GLU A 88 -37.46 -1.01 8.08
C GLU A 88 -38.34 -1.99 8.88
N ALA A 89 -38.71 -1.61 10.11
CA ALA A 89 -39.44 -2.47 11.05
C ALA A 89 -38.82 -3.88 11.27
N GLY A 90 -37.49 -4.01 11.17
CA GLY A 90 -36.77 -5.27 11.34
C GLY A 90 -36.72 -6.16 10.09
N ILE A 91 -37.28 -5.70 8.97
CA ILE A 91 -37.24 -6.40 7.67
C ILE A 91 -36.17 -5.74 6.79
N LEU A 92 -35.35 -6.57 6.13
CA LEU A 92 -34.34 -6.10 5.17
C LEU A 92 -35.04 -5.52 3.94
N VAL A 93 -34.84 -4.23 3.68
CA VAL A 93 -35.38 -3.57 2.49
C VAL A 93 -34.44 -3.82 1.31
N ASN A 94 -34.95 -4.41 0.23
CA ASN A 94 -34.14 -4.66 -0.96
C ASN A 94 -33.80 -3.31 -1.64
N MET A 95 -32.51 -3.03 -1.80
CA MET A 95 -31.97 -1.74 -2.26
C MET A 95 -32.13 -1.49 -3.78
N GLU A 96 -32.84 -2.36 -4.52
CA GLU A 96 -33.10 -2.20 -5.97
C GLU A 96 -33.84 -0.89 -6.32
N ILE A 97 -34.56 -0.29 -5.37
CA ILE A 97 -35.32 0.95 -5.58
C ILE A 97 -34.38 2.18 -5.70
N LEU A 98 -33.19 2.16 -5.09
CA LEU A 98 -32.26 3.31 -5.13
C LEU A 98 -31.49 3.46 -6.45
N ARG A 99 -31.57 2.48 -7.36
CA ARG A 99 -31.00 2.59 -8.73
C ARG A 99 -31.84 3.47 -9.67
N LYS A 100 -33.06 3.86 -9.30
CA LYS A 100 -33.96 4.64 -10.17
C LYS A 100 -33.89 6.16 -9.98
N ILE A 101 -33.06 6.67 -9.06
CA ILE A 101 -32.96 8.11 -8.74
C ILE A 101 -31.50 8.60 -8.80
N SER A 102 -30.66 7.96 -9.62
CA SER A 102 -29.31 8.44 -9.96
C SER A 102 -29.20 8.71 -11.45
#